data_AF-A0A3C0GL30-F1
#
_entry.id   AF-A0A3C0GL30-F1
#
_cell.length_a   1.000
_cell.length_b   1.000
_cell.length_c   1.000
_cell.angle_alpha   90.00
_cell.angle_beta   90.00
_cell.angle_gamma   90.00
#
_symmetry.space_group_name_H-M   'P 1'
#
loop_
_entity.id
_entity.type
_entity.pdbx_description
1 polymer ?
#
loop_
_entity_poly.entity_id
_entity_poly.type
_entity_poly.pdbx_seq_one_letter_code
_entity_poly.pdbx_strand_id
1 'polypeptide(L)' 'MKNLDKTFVRQLDQTDCGVACLLSIIKFYGGSATLESLRKLCGTNRQGTTMLGLYQAASG' A
#
# COMPACT_ATOMS: atom_id res chain seq x y z
N MET A 1 19.95 9.36 4.17
CA MET A 1 18.69 8.72 3.74
C MET A 1 17.53 9.48 4.35
N LYS A 2 16.63 10.05 3.55
CA LYS A 2 15.46 10.79 4.05
C LYS A 2 14.54 9.81 4.82
N ASN A 3 14.34 10.06 6.12
CA ASN A 3 13.30 9.56 7.03
C ASN A 3 12.54 8.25 6.65
N LEU A 4 13.23 7.13 6.39
CA LEU A 4 12.55 5.86 6.08
C LEU A 4 11.61 5.40 7.21
N ASP A 5 11.95 5.71 8.46
CA ASP A 5 11.12 5.36 9.61
C ASP A 5 9.75 6.04 9.60
N LYS A 6 9.64 7.23 8.98
CA LYS A 6 8.37 7.97 8.89
C LYS A 6 7.45 7.45 7.80
N THR A 7 8.02 6.76 6.81
CA THR A 7 7.29 6.29 5.63
C THR A 7 6.99 4.81 5.72
N PHE A 8 7.72 4.05 6.53
CA PHE A 8 7.47 2.63 6.75
C PHE A 8 6.07 2.37 7.31
N VAL A 9 5.32 1.51 6.63
CA VAL A 9 3.99 1.06 7.03
C VAL A 9 4.06 -0.42 7.37
N ARG A 10 3.66 -0.76 8.60
CA ARG A 10 3.49 -2.15 9.00
C ARG A 10 2.22 -2.73 8.36
N GLN A 11 2.32 -3.93 7.81
CA GLN A 11 1.14 -4.70 7.41
C GLN A 11 0.29 -5.03 8.65
N LEU A 12 -1.04 -4.92 8.52
CA LEU A 12 -1.97 -5.21 9.62
C LEU A 12 -2.57 -6.62 9.50
N ASP A 13 -2.82 -7.06 8.27
CA ASP A 13 -3.24 -8.42 7.93
C ASP A 13 -2.13 -9.16 7.16
N GLN A 14 -2.20 -10.49 7.12
CA GLN A 14 -1.31 -11.34 6.33
C GLN A 14 -1.39 -11.03 4.82
N THR A 15 -2.55 -10.61 4.34
CA THR A 15 -2.79 -10.31 2.93
C THR A 15 -2.41 -8.89 2.50
N ASP A 16 -2.00 -8.04 3.45
CA ASP A 16 -1.73 -6.61 3.21
C ASP A 16 -0.32 -6.31 2.70
N CYS A 17 0.55 -7.31 2.50
CA CYS A 17 1.97 -7.06 2.21
C CYS A 17 2.18 -6.08 1.05
N GLY A 18 1.46 -6.24 -0.06
CA GLY A 18 1.50 -5.31 -1.20
C GLY A 18 0.91 -3.93 -0.89
N VAL A 19 -0.19 -3.88 -0.15
CA VAL A 19 -0.88 -2.64 0.23
C VAL A 19 -0.01 -1.79 1.17
N ALA A 20 0.66 -2.42 2.14
CA ALA A 20 1.57 -1.76 3.06
C ALA A 20 2.82 -1.22 2.35
N CYS A 21 3.38 -1.98 1.40
CA CYS A 21 4.47 -1.51 0.55
C CYS A 21 4.04 -0.28 -0.27
N LEU A 22 2.87 -0.34 -0.92
CA LEU A 22 2.35 0.78 -1.71
C LEU A 22 2.12 2.03 -0.84
N LEU A 23 1.51 1.88 0.34
CA LEU A 23 1.31 3.00 1.25
C LEU A 23 2.63 3.59 1.74
N SER A 24 3.66 2.75 1.94
CA SER A 24 4.99 3.22 2.31
C SER A 24 5.61 4.11 1.24
N ILE A 25 5.46 3.70 -0.04
CA ILE A 25 5.93 4.48 -1.19
C ILE A 25 5.14 5.79 -1.32
N ILE A 26 3.81 5.75 -1.21
CA ILE A 26 2.96 6.94 -1.25
C ILE A 26 3.42 7.96 -0.19
N LYS A 27 3.62 7.52 1.07
CA LYS A 27 4.12 8.39 2.14
C LYS A 27 5.52 8.93 1.86
N PHE A 28 6.40 8.13 1.25
CA PHE A 28 7.74 8.55 0.87
C PHE A 28 7.75 9.72 -0.12
N TYR A 29 6.79 9.74 -1.05
CA TYR A 29 6.61 10.84 -2.00
C TYR A 29 5.69 11.96 -1.47
N GLY A 30 5.31 11.94 -0.18
CA GLY A 30 4.49 12.98 0.45
C GLY A 30 2.99 12.84 0.22
N GLY A 31 2.53 11.73 -0.36
CA GLY A 31 1.12 11.42 -0.51
C GLY A 31 0.48 10.91 0.79
N SER A 32 -0.85 10.83 0.79
CA SER A 32 -1.65 10.34 1.91
C SER A 32 -2.74 9.39 1.44
N ALA A 33 -2.86 8.24 2.09
CA ALA A 33 -3.93 7.28 1.90
C ALA A 33 -4.08 6.44 3.19
N THR A 34 -5.17 5.69 3.31
CA THR A 34 -5.34 4.71 4.39
C THR A 34 -5.09 3.30 3.88
N LEU A 35 -4.70 2.41 4.79
CA LEU A 35 -4.54 0.99 4.48
C LEU A 35 -5.87 0.39 3.98
N GLU A 36 -6.99 0.78 4.58
CA GLU A 36 -8.32 0.34 4.16
C GLU A 36 -8.71 0.83 2.76
N SER A 37 -8.45 2.10 2.43
CA SER A 37 -8.77 2.64 1.11
C SER A 37 -7.95 1.95 0.02
N LEU A 38 -6.65 1.75 0.26
CA LEU A 38 -5.79 1.04 -0.68
C LEU A 38 -6.14 -0.44 -0.78
N ARG A 39 -6.55 -1.10 0.30
CA ARG A 39 -7.02 -2.49 0.25
C ARG A 39 -8.19 -2.66 -0.72
N LYS A 40 -9.15 -1.72 -0.67
CA LYS A 40 -10.29 -1.67 -1.61
C LYS A 40 -9.85 -1.38 -3.04
N LEU A 41 -9.02 -0.35 -3.25
CA LEU A 41 -8.55 0.05 -4.58
C LEU A 41 -7.71 -1.04 -5.26
N CYS A 42 -6.84 -1.72 -4.52
CA CYS A 42 -6.00 -2.77 -5.07
C CYS A 42 -6.77 -4.09 -5.30
N GLY A 43 -8.03 -4.18 -4.89
CA GLY A 43 -8.82 -5.41 -4.95
C GLY A 43 -8.27 -6.53 -4.07
N THR A 44 -7.68 -6.18 -2.93
CA THR A 44 -7.04 -7.16 -2.03
C THR A 44 -8.10 -8.01 -1.36
N ASN A 45 -7.89 -9.32 -1.37
CA ASN A 45 -8.80 -10.31 -0.80
C ASN A 45 -8.04 -11.31 0.09
N ARG A 46 -8.67 -12.44 0.41
CA ARG A 46 -8.07 -13.47 1.28
C ARG A 46 -6.82 -14.14 0.69
N GLN A 47 -6.60 -14.04 -0.63
CA GLN A 47 -5.41 -14.52 -1.33
C GLN A 47 -4.32 -13.46 -1.45
N GLY A 48 -4.58 -12.21 -1.04
CA GLY A 48 -3.66 -11.08 -1.21
C GLY A 48 -4.05 -10.15 -2.35
N THR A 49 -3.04 -9.54 -2.95
CA THR A 49 -3.17 -8.53 -4.01
C THR A 49 -2.35 -8.95 -5.22
N THR A 50 -2.85 -8.70 -6.43
CA THR A 50 -2.08 -8.93 -7.67
C THR A 50 -1.22 -7.71 -8.02
N MET A 51 -0.16 -7.91 -8.80
CA MET A 51 0.65 -6.80 -9.33
C MET A 51 -0.19 -5.81 -10.17
N LEU A 52 -1.15 -6.33 -10.94
CA LEU A 52 -2.07 -5.50 -11.73
C LEU A 52 -2.93 -4.61 -10.82
N GLY A 53 -3.47 -5.16 -9.72
CA GLY A 53 -4.27 -4.39 -8.77
C GLY A 53 -3.46 -3.26 -8.10
N LEU A 54 -2.20 -3.53 -7.74
CA LEU A 54 -1.30 -2.50 -7.21
C LEU A 54 -1.02 -1.39 -8.24
N TYR A 55 -0.73 -1.77 -9.50
CA TYR A 55 -0.48 -0.81 -10.57
C TYR A 55 -1.69 0.09 -10.83
N GLN A 56 -2.89 -0.51 -10.90
CA GLN A 56 -4.14 0.23 -11.09
C GLN A 56 -4.40 1.21 -9.94
N ALA A 57 -4.21 0.78 -8.69
CA ALA A 57 -4.39 1.64 -7.53
C ALA A 57 -3.38 2.79 -7.45
N ALA A 58 -2.17 2.61 -8.00
CA ALA A 58 -1.12 3.65 -8.02
C ALA A 58 -1.26 4.63 -9.18
N SER A 59 -1.99 4.26 -10.25
CA SER A 59 -2.14 5.07 -11.47
C SER A 59 -3.40 5.94 -11.47
N GLY A 60 -4.24 5.81 -10.44
CA GLY A 60 -5.50 6.55 -10.27
C GLY A 60 -5.36 7.87 -9.53
#